data_AF-I5BSE4-F1
#
_entry.id   AF-I5BSE4-F1
#
_cell.length_a   1.000
_cell.length_b   1.000
_cell.length_c   1.000
_cell.angle_alpha   90.00
_cell.angle_beta   90.00
_cell.angle_gamma   90.00
#
_symmetry.space_group_name_H-M   'P 1'
#
loop_
_entity.id
_entity.type
_entity.pdbx_description
1 polymer ?
#
loop_
_entity_poly.entity_id
_entity_poly.type
_entity_poly.pdbx_seq_one_letter_code
_entity_poly.pdbx_strand_id
1 'polypeptide(L)'
;MALDPLKRTAFVFAIFNLVGISLLAWALRSVFNTLYATSPQWMGIALSFVFVIVVIGVNVALSLRAYRIDSGSILTRVMIAWTLISAISAVAFSALDPWSIIKSLAVIVGA
;
A
#
# COMPACT_ATOMS: atom_id res chain seq x y z
N MET A 1 -26.00 14.81 1.15
CA MET A 1 -25.95 13.70 2.13
C MET A 1 -24.50 13.49 2.53
N ALA A 2 -24.15 13.69 3.81
CA ALA A 2 -22.79 13.38 4.27
C ALA A 2 -22.62 11.85 4.28
N LEU A 3 -21.49 11.36 3.74
CA LEU A 3 -21.14 9.95 3.83
C LEU A 3 -20.98 9.54 5.29
N ASP A 4 -21.56 8.40 5.64
CA ASP A 4 -21.35 7.70 6.91
C ASP A 4 -19.84 7.59 7.22
N PRO A 5 -19.39 7.82 8.46
CA PRO A 5 -17.99 7.69 8.88
C PRO A 5 -17.28 6.42 8.37
N LEU A 6 -17.95 5.27 8.36
CA LEU A 6 -17.38 4.03 7.85
C LEU A 6 -17.15 4.10 6.34
N LYS A 7 -18.17 4.54 5.59
CA LYS A 7 -18.11 4.70 4.13
C LYS A 7 -17.04 5.71 3.72
N ARG A 8 -16.89 6.81 4.47
CA ARG A 8 -15.81 7.78 4.24
C ARG A 8 -14.43 7.14 4.44
N THR A 9 -14.26 6.33 5.49
CA THR A 9 -12.98 5.66 5.77
C THR A 9 -12.66 4.63 4.69
N ALA A 10 -13.64 3.82 4.29
CA ALA A 10 -13.50 2.87 3.19
C ALA A 10 -13.22 3.55 1.85
N PHE A 11 -13.83 4.71 1.59
CA PHE A 11 -13.56 5.50 0.39
C PHE A 11 -12.14 6.05 0.34
N VAL A 12 -11.63 6.58 1.47
CA VAL A 12 -10.23 7.02 1.58
C VAL A 12 -9.28 5.85 1.38
N PHE A 13 -9.59 4.69 1.96
CA PHE A 13 -8.81 3.46 1.76
C PHE A 13 -8.78 3.04 0.28
N ALA A 14 -9.92 3.06 -0.40
CA ALA A 14 -10.01 2.74 -1.82
C ALA A 14 -9.19 3.74 -2.66
N ILE A 15 -9.34 5.05 -2.44
CA ILE A 15 -8.56 6.07 -3.16
C ILE A 15 -7.06 5.90 -2.93
N PHE A 16 -6.66 5.65 -1.69
CA PHE A 16 -5.25 5.45 -1.36
C PHE A 16 -4.68 4.24 -2.11
N ASN A 17 -5.40 3.11 -2.15
CA ASN A 17 -4.94 1.91 -2.84
C ASN A 17 -4.96 2.07 -4.38
N LEU A 18 -5.99 2.71 -4.95
CA LEU A 18 -6.14 2.86 -6.40
C LEU A 18 -5.20 3.92 -7.00
N VAL A 19 -5.05 5.06 -6.31
CA VAL A 19 -4.40 6.25 -6.87
C VAL A 19 -3.21 6.67 -6.02
N GLY A 20 -3.34 6.66 -4.69
CA GLY A 20 -2.31 7.12 -3.77
C GLY A 20 -1.00 6.36 -3.91
N ILE A 21 -1.04 5.02 -3.92
CA ILE A 21 0.16 4.18 -4.06
C ILE A 21 0.85 4.43 -5.41
N SER A 22 0.10 4.47 -6.51
CA SER A 22 0.64 4.71 -7.85
C SER A 22 1.28 6.09 -7.99
N LEU A 23 0.65 7.14 -7.45
CA LEU A 23 1.22 8.49 -7.43
C LEU A 23 2.48 8.56 -6.58
N LEU A 24 2.49 7.93 -5.40
CA LEU A 24 3.67 7.88 -4.53
C LEU A 24 4.83 7.14 -5.22
N ALA A 25 4.56 6.01 -5.87
CA ALA A 25 5.54 5.26 -6.63
C ALA A 25 6.09 6.08 -7.83
N TRP A 26 5.21 6.80 -8.53
CA TRP A 26 5.62 7.68 -9.62
C TRP A 26 6.48 8.85 -9.13
N ALA A 27 6.08 9.52 -8.05
CA ALA A 27 6.81 10.64 -7.48
C ALA A 27 8.22 10.24 -7.00
N LEU A 28 8.34 9.04 -6.40
CA LEU A 28 9.62 8.51 -5.93
C LEU A 28 10.45 7.85 -7.03
N ARG A 29 9.91 7.69 -8.24
CA ARG A 29 10.59 6.98 -9.34
C ARG A 29 11.95 7.58 -9.66
N SER A 30 12.08 8.91 -9.69
CA SER A 30 13.37 9.56 -9.97
C SER A 30 14.39 9.25 -8.88
N VAL A 31 13.98 9.32 -7.61
CA VAL A 31 14.81 9.03 -6.43
C VAL A 31 15.28 7.58 -6.47
N PHE A 32 14.38 6.63 -6.73
CA PHE A 32 14.72 5.22 -6.89
C PHE A 32 15.70 5.02 -8.05
N ASN A 33 15.43 5.59 -9.22
CA ASN A 33 16.32 5.47 -10.38
C ASN A 33 17.73 6.00 -10.08
N THR A 34 17.85 7.16 -9.42
CA THR A 34 19.15 7.71 -9.04
C THR A 34 19.85 6.80 -8.03
N LEU A 35 19.15 6.34 -6.99
CA LEU A 35 19.75 5.46 -5.98
C LEU A 35 20.21 4.13 -6.58
N TYR A 36 19.44 3.52 -7.48
CA TYR A 36 19.85 2.28 -8.13
C TYR A 36 21.00 2.46 -9.14
N ALA A 37 21.16 3.67 -9.71
CA ALA A 37 22.20 3.95 -10.69
C ALA A 37 23.53 4.42 -10.08
N THR A 38 23.50 5.21 -9.01
CA THR A 38 24.69 5.90 -8.48
C THR A 38 25.06 5.54 -7.05
N SER A 39 24.17 4.90 -6.29
CA SER A 39 24.41 4.57 -4.88
C SER A 39 24.64 3.07 -4.68
N PRO A 40 25.25 2.66 -3.56
CA PRO A 40 25.35 1.25 -3.21
C PRO A 40 23.97 0.59 -3.23
N GLN A 41 23.85 -0.60 -3.85
CA GLN A 41 22.57 -1.28 -4.05
C GLN A 41 21.72 -1.42 -2.77
N TRP A 42 22.35 -1.51 -1.60
CA TRP A 42 21.67 -1.60 -0.31
C TRP A 42 20.81 -0.37 0.03
N MET A 43 21.13 0.83 -0.47
CA MET A 43 20.33 2.04 -0.24
C MET A 43 18.99 1.99 -1.01
N GLY A 44 19.00 1.52 -2.27
CA GLY A 44 17.78 1.33 -3.05
C GLY A 44 16.86 0.26 -2.45
N ILE A 45 17.47 -0.82 -1.95
CA ILE A 45 16.75 -1.89 -1.23
C ILE A 45 16.12 -1.34 0.06
N ALA A 46 16.89 -0.63 0.89
CA ALA A 46 16.39 -0.04 2.14
C ALA A 46 15.23 0.93 1.91
N LEU A 47 15.33 1.81 0.90
CA LEU A 47 14.25 2.73 0.56
C LEU A 47 12.99 1.99 0.07
N SER A 48 13.16 0.89 -0.66
CA SER A 48 12.05 0.05 -1.11
C SER A 48 11.32 -0.60 0.07
N PHE A 49 12.06 -1.10 1.06
CA PHE A 49 11.48 -1.60 2.32
C PHE A 49 10.72 -0.51 3.08
N VAL A 50 11.30 0.68 3.23
CA VAL A 50 10.64 1.81 3.89
C VAL A 50 9.33 2.17 3.18
N PHE A 51 9.35 2.25 1.84
CA PHE A 51 8.16 2.53 1.05
C PHE A 51 7.04 1.52 1.31
N VAL A 52 7.36 0.22 1.29
CA VAL A 52 6.40 -0.85 1.52
C VAL A 52 5.82 -0.80 2.93
N ILE A 53 6.66 -0.63 3.95
CA ILE A 53 6.23 -0.54 5.35
C ILE A 53 5.29 0.66 5.54
N VAL A 54 5.58 1.80 4.91
CA VAL A 54 4.72 2.99 4.97
C VAL A 54 3.36 2.71 4.33
N VAL A 55 3.32 2.10 3.14
CA VAL A 55 2.05 1.75 2.46
C VAL A 55 1.21 0.79 3.30
N ILE A 56 1.84 -0.27 3.84
CA ILE A 56 1.16 -1.22 4.72
C ILE A 56 0.67 -0.52 5.99
N GLY A 57 1.49 0.34 6.60
CA GLY A 57 1.14 1.08 7.81
C GLY A 57 -0.10 1.96 7.64
N VAL A 58 -0.22 2.65 6.49
CA VAL A 58 -1.42 3.45 6.17
C VAL A 58 -2.65 2.56 6.04
N ASN A 59 -2.55 1.42 5.33
CA ASN A 59 -3.65 0.47 5.18
C ASN A 59 -4.09 -0.14 6.52
N VAL A 60 -3.15 -0.48 7.39
CA VAL A 60 -3.43 -0.96 8.76
C VAL A 60 -4.12 0.12 9.58
N ALA A 61 -3.65 1.36 9.54
CA ALA A 61 -4.25 2.47 10.28
C ALA A 61 -5.70 2.74 9.86
N LEU A 62 -5.98 2.72 8.55
CA LEU A 62 -7.32 2.88 8.01
C LEU A 62 -8.24 1.70 8.36
N SER A 63 -7.72 0.47 8.30
CA SER A 63 -8.45 -0.74 8.70
C SER A 63 -8.77 -0.77 10.19
N LEU A 64 -7.82 -0.38 11.05
CA LEU A 64 -8.04 -0.22 12.48
C LEU A 64 -9.08 0.86 12.78
N ARG A 65 -9.05 1.97 12.04
CA ARG A 65 -10.07 3.02 12.16
C ARG A 65 -11.46 2.49 11.78
N ALA A 66 -11.58 1.75 10.68
CA ALA A 66 -12.83 1.11 10.28
C ALA A 66 -13.33 0.12 11.35
N TYR A 67 -12.42 -0.69 11.92
CA TYR A 67 -12.74 -1.63 12.99
C TYR A 67 -13.25 -0.97 14.26
N ARG A 68 -12.71 0.20 14.62
CA ARG A 68 -13.20 1.00 15.76
C ARG A 68 -14.57 1.63 15.51
N ILE A 69 -14.96 1.85 14.26
CA ILE A 69 -16.28 2.40 13.90
C ILE A 69 -17.32 1.28 13.92
N ASP A 70 -17.07 0.20 13.18
CA ASP A 70 -17.95 -0.96 13.10
C ASP A 70 -17.14 -2.21 12.75
N SER A 71 -16.89 -3.05 13.75
CA SER A 71 -16.17 -4.32 13.61
C SER A 71 -17.00 -5.43 12.95
N GLY A 72 -18.33 -5.32 12.97
CA GLY A 72 -19.25 -6.30 12.41
C GLY A 72 -19.43 -6.14 10.90
N SER A 73 -19.21 -4.95 10.37
CA SER A 73 -19.43 -4.62 8.96
C SER A 73 -18.57 -5.43 8.00
N ILE A 74 -19.19 -5.83 6.88
CA ILE A 74 -18.53 -6.46 5.74
C ILE A 74 -17.41 -5.56 5.20
N LEU A 75 -17.62 -4.24 5.14
CA LEU A 75 -16.63 -3.27 4.65
C LEU A 75 -15.34 -3.33 5.46
N THR A 76 -15.44 -3.36 6.79
CA THR A 76 -14.29 -3.48 7.69
C THR A 76 -13.53 -4.78 7.45
N ARG A 77 -14.25 -5.90 7.30
CA ARG A 77 -13.64 -7.22 7.02
C ARG A 77 -12.91 -7.21 5.69
N VAL A 78 -13.49 -6.61 4.65
CA VAL A 78 -12.87 -6.46 3.33
C VAL A 78 -11.59 -5.62 3.42
N MET A 79 -11.61 -4.50 4.15
CA MET A 79 -10.42 -3.65 4.33
C MET A 79 -9.28 -4.39 5.05
N ILE A 80 -9.61 -5.16 6.11
CA ILE A 80 -8.64 -5.97 6.83
C ILE A 80 -8.08 -7.08 5.93
N ALA A 81 -8.93 -7.82 5.23
CA ALA A 81 -8.52 -8.87 4.31
C ALA A 81 -7.60 -8.32 3.21
N TRP A 82 -7.95 -7.18 2.62
CA TRP A 82 -7.13 -6.51 1.62
C TRP A 82 -5.77 -6.09 2.17
N THR A 83 -5.74 -5.54 3.38
CA THR A 83 -4.49 -5.14 4.05
C THR A 83 -3.58 -6.35 4.29
N LEU A 84 -4.15 -7.50 4.68
CA LEU A 84 -3.39 -8.73 4.86
C LEU A 84 -2.86 -9.29 3.53
N ILE A 85 -3.72 -9.37 2.50
CA ILE A 85 -3.33 -9.85 1.18
C ILE A 85 -2.20 -8.98 0.60
N SER A 86 -2.37 -7.66 0.62
CA SER A 86 -1.36 -6.72 0.12
C SER A 86 -0.03 -6.80 0.89
N ALA A 87 -0.07 -7.00 2.21
CA ALA A 87 1.13 -7.21 3.02
C ALA A 87 1.85 -8.53 2.67
N ILE A 88 1.11 -9.63 2.56
CA ILE A 88 1.67 -10.94 2.19
C ILE A 88 2.26 -10.88 0.78
N SER A 89 1.55 -10.28 -0.17
CA SER A 89 2.06 -10.06 -1.53
C SER A 89 3.33 -9.22 -1.51
N ALA A 90 3.35 -8.10 -0.78
CA ALA A 90 4.55 -7.28 -0.69
C ALA A 90 5.76 -8.05 -0.14
N VAL A 91 5.57 -8.87 0.89
CA VAL A 91 6.64 -9.74 1.43
C VAL A 91 7.08 -10.79 0.39
N ALA A 92 6.14 -11.51 -0.21
CA ALA A 92 6.43 -12.56 -1.20
C ALA A 92 7.17 -12.02 -2.43
N PHE A 93 6.78 -10.84 -2.93
CA PHE A 93 7.42 -10.22 -4.10
C PHE A 93 8.71 -9.46 -3.75
N SER A 94 8.85 -8.95 -2.52
CA SER A 94 10.10 -8.35 -2.06
C SER A 94 11.27 -9.32 -1.98
N ALA A 95 10.97 -10.62 -1.81
CA ALA A 95 11.96 -11.68 -1.80
C ALA A 95 12.52 -12.05 -3.19
N LEU A 96 11.83 -11.66 -4.28
CA LEU A 96 12.18 -12.05 -5.65
C LEU A 96 12.85 -10.91 -6.43
N ASP A 97 12.35 -9.69 -6.31
CA ASP A 97 12.97 -8.50 -6.91
C ASP A 97 12.33 -7.25 -6.26
N PRO A 98 13.10 -6.27 -5.75
CA PRO A 98 12.52 -5.08 -5.10
C PRO A 98 11.57 -4.29 -6.02
N TRP A 99 11.83 -4.33 -7.34
CA TRP A 99 10.99 -3.69 -8.36
C TRP A 99 9.68 -4.46 -8.64
N SER A 100 9.63 -5.75 -8.29
CA SER A 100 8.42 -6.56 -8.35
C SER A 100 7.37 -6.06 -7.39
N ILE A 101 7.76 -5.44 -6.27
CA ILE A 101 6.81 -5.01 -5.24
C ILE A 101 5.88 -3.91 -5.77
N ILE A 102 6.44 -2.97 -6.54
CA ILE A 102 5.69 -1.89 -7.20
C ILE A 102 4.76 -2.48 -8.28
N LYS A 103 5.25 -3.47 -9.06
CA LYS A 103 4.44 -4.15 -10.06
C LYS A 103 3.31 -4.97 -9.44
N SER A 104 3.54 -5.66 -8.33
CA SER A 104 2.52 -6.51 -7.71
C SER A 104 1.44 -5.71 -7.00
N LEU A 105 1.77 -4.58 -6.38
CA LEU A 105 0.76 -3.65 -5.86
C LEU A 105 -0.09 -3.04 -6.98
N ALA A 106 0.51 -2.77 -8.15
CA ALA A 106 -0.21 -2.26 -9.33
C ALA A 106 -1.05 -3.34 -10.05
N VAL A 107 -0.58 -4.59 -10.13
CA VAL A 107 -1.29 -5.71 -10.77
C VAL A 107 -2.52 -6.13 -9.96
N ILE A 108 -2.48 -6.05 -8.62
CA ILE A 108 -3.65 -6.32 -7.77
C ILE A 108 -4.74 -5.23 -7.92
N VAL A 109 -4.37 -4.04 -8.41
CA VAL A 109 -5.28 -2.90 -8.62
C VAL A 109 -5.79 -2.79 -10.07
N GLY A 110 -5.12 -3.44 -11.02
CA GLY A 110 -5.39 -3.33 -12.46
C GLY A 110 -5.87 -4.62 -13.14
N ALA A 111 -6.24 -5.66 -12.39
CA ALA A 111 -6.79 -6.92 -12.90
C ALA A 111 -8.25 -7.12 -12.45
#